data_AF-A0A919W5C7-F1
#
_entry.id   AF-A0A919W5C7-F1
#
_cell.length_a   1.000
_cell.length_b   1.000
_cell.length_c   1.000
_cell.angle_alpha   90.00
_cell.angle_beta   90.00
_cell.angle_gamma   90.00
#
_symmetry.space_group_name_H-M   'P 1'
#
loop_
_entity.id
_entity.type
_entity.pdbx_description
1 polymer ?
#
loop_
_entity_poly.entity_id
_entity_poly.type
_entity_poly.pdbx_seq_one_letter_code
_entity_poly.pdbx_strand_id
1 'polypeptide(L)'
;MNIRRWIADPFVRGLTGLPLALAAVPMAPAGRSAAAGRRQLRVAARFPGPGAGPGAGSAVRDIGVGRVLGHSALMLVPAALAFALAAMQLFLAWSGYLYPLRPDTIAALGHPFTPDRQVLPGAWGGPTLAGAWAVHAAVALGSQAVCAVLLVGLCVVQNAGARWLAKP
;
A
#
# COMPACT_ATOMS: atom_id res chain seq x y z
N MET A 1 -12.11 12.71 -12.76
CA MET A 1 -11.71 11.53 -11.95
C MET A 1 -10.68 11.96 -10.91
N ASN A 2 -10.91 11.75 -9.61
CA ASN A 2 -9.99 12.22 -8.57
C ASN A 2 -8.84 11.19 -8.37
N ILE A 3 -7.67 11.47 -8.94
CA ILE A 3 -6.50 10.55 -8.93
C ILE A 3 -6.11 10.10 -7.52
N ARG A 4 -6.27 11.00 -6.53
CA ARG A 4 -5.94 10.73 -5.14
C ARG A 4 -6.74 9.54 -4.60
N ARG A 5 -8.04 9.46 -4.94
CA ARG A 5 -8.90 8.36 -4.45
C ARG A 5 -8.55 7.02 -5.06
N TRP A 6 -7.95 6.98 -6.24
CA TRP A 6 -7.68 5.73 -6.95
C TRP A 6 -6.27 5.20 -6.73
N ILE A 7 -5.32 6.06 -6.38
CA ILE A 7 -3.91 5.69 -6.24
C ILE A 7 -3.40 5.99 -4.83
N ALA A 8 -3.40 7.27 -4.43
CA ALA A 8 -2.77 7.69 -3.19
C ALA A 8 -3.49 7.18 -1.94
N ASP A 9 -4.82 7.29 -1.88
CA ASP A 9 -5.59 6.86 -0.72
C ASP A 9 -5.48 5.33 -0.49
N PRO A 10 -5.70 4.44 -1.49
CA PRO A 10 -5.49 2.99 -1.31
C PRO A 10 -4.06 2.63 -0.91
N PHE A 11 -3.05 3.32 -1.46
CA PHE A 11 -1.65 3.10 -1.11
C PHE A 11 -1.37 3.43 0.37
N VAL A 12 -1.76 4.63 0.82
CA VAL A 12 -1.57 5.05 2.23
C VAL A 12 -2.39 4.17 3.18
N ARG A 13 -3.61 3.78 2.75
CA ARG A 13 -4.45 2.84 3.49
C ARG A 13 -3.77 1.47 3.64
N GLY A 14 -3.15 0.95 2.59
CA GLY A 14 -2.39 -0.29 2.61
C GLY A 14 -1.20 -0.25 3.57
N LEU A 15 -0.41 0.83 3.55
CA LEU A 15 0.74 1.01 4.45
C LEU A 15 0.34 1.12 5.93
N THR A 16 -0.83 1.70 6.21
CA THR A 16 -1.25 1.99 7.60
C THR A 16 -2.16 0.94 8.20
N GLY A 17 -2.87 0.14 7.39
CA GLY A 17 -3.85 -0.84 7.84
C GLY A 17 -3.29 -1.89 8.80
N LEU A 18 -2.18 -2.55 8.41
CA LEU A 18 -1.58 -3.62 9.23
C LEU A 18 -1.02 -3.08 10.55
N PRO A 19 -0.19 -2.01 10.58
CA PRO A 19 0.28 -1.42 11.83
C PRO A 19 -0.86 -1.05 12.79
N LEU A 20 -1.98 -0.52 12.28
CA LEU A 20 -3.14 -0.16 13.09
C LEU A 20 -3.88 -1.38 13.64
N ALA A 21 -4.04 -2.44 12.85
CA ALA A 21 -4.65 -3.69 13.30
C ALA A 21 -3.81 -4.31 14.43
N LEU A 22 -2.48 -4.36 14.27
CA LEU A 22 -1.57 -4.88 15.27
C LEU A 22 -1.55 -4.04 16.54
N ALA A 23 -1.52 -2.70 16.43
CA ALA A 23 -1.54 -1.81 17.59
C ALA A 23 -2.87 -1.86 18.35
N ALA A 24 -3.98 -2.15 17.69
CA ALA A 24 -5.29 -2.23 18.33
C ALA A 24 -5.42 -3.44 19.27
N VAL A 25 -4.73 -4.54 18.99
CA VAL A 25 -4.78 -5.78 19.78
C VAL A 25 -4.37 -5.56 21.25
N PRO A 26 -3.20 -4.96 21.58
CA PRO A 26 -2.85 -4.68 22.97
C PRO A 26 -3.60 -3.47 23.56
N MET A 27 -4.03 -2.51 22.73
CA MET A 27 -4.78 -1.33 23.22
C MET A 27 -6.18 -1.68 23.72
N ALA A 28 -6.85 -2.65 23.10
CA ALA A 28 -8.22 -3.02 23.45
C ALA A 28 -8.36 -3.56 24.90
N PRO A 29 -7.61 -4.59 25.34
CA PRO A 29 -7.68 -5.09 26.71
C PRO A 29 -7.13 -4.10 27.75
N ALA A 30 -6.26 -3.17 27.35
CA ALA A 30 -5.74 -2.10 28.23
C ALA A 30 -6.76 -0.95 28.48
N GLY A 31 -8.05 -1.16 28.22
CA GLY A 31 -9.10 -0.14 28.39
C GLY A 31 -9.09 0.98 27.34
N ARG A 32 -8.32 0.84 26.26
CA ARG A 32 -8.18 1.86 25.19
C ARG A 32 -8.91 1.48 23.90
N SER A 33 -9.89 0.58 23.96
CA SER A 33 -10.66 0.09 22.80
C SER A 33 -11.32 1.23 22.01
N ALA A 34 -11.97 2.18 22.70
CA ALA A 34 -12.61 3.31 22.04
C ALA A 34 -11.60 4.20 21.29
N ALA A 35 -10.39 4.39 21.83
CA ALA A 35 -9.32 5.11 21.16
C ALA A 35 -8.77 4.34 19.94
N ALA A 36 -8.58 3.03 20.06
CA ALA A 36 -8.12 2.17 18.98
C ALA A 36 -9.11 2.14 17.80
N GLY A 37 -10.40 1.90 18.08
CA GLY A 37 -11.45 1.91 17.06
C GLY A 37 -11.60 3.27 16.38
N ARG A 38 -11.54 4.38 17.14
CA ARG A 38 -11.55 5.73 16.56
C ARG A 38 -10.35 5.98 15.63
N ARG A 39 -9.16 5.46 15.94
CA ARG A 39 -7.99 5.57 15.04
C ARG A 39 -8.21 4.79 13.75
N GLN A 40 -8.69 3.55 13.84
CA GLN A 40 -9.00 2.71 12.67
C GLN A 40 -10.04 3.38 11.74
N LEU A 41 -11.11 3.93 12.33
CA LEU A 41 -12.15 4.66 11.60
C LEU A 41 -11.66 5.99 11.03
N ARG A 42 -10.84 6.75 11.76
CA ARG A 42 -10.27 8.02 11.27
C ARG A 42 -9.40 7.81 10.04
N VAL A 43 -8.57 6.76 10.03
CA VAL A 43 -7.76 6.44 8.85
C VAL A 43 -8.65 6.01 7.68
N ALA A 44 -9.79 5.35 7.95
CA ALA A 44 -10.73 4.95 6.91
C ALA A 44 -11.41 6.16 6.27
N ALA A 45 -11.80 7.12 7.11
CA ALA A 45 -12.38 8.38 6.65
C ALA A 45 -11.38 9.27 5.91
N ARG A 46 -10.10 9.27 6.32
CA ARG A 46 -9.06 10.11 5.71
C ARG A 46 -8.56 9.57 4.38
N PHE A 47 -8.51 8.25 4.23
CA PHE A 47 -8.06 7.53 3.04
C PHE A 47 -9.14 6.56 2.58
N PRO A 48 -10.28 7.09 2.09
CA PRO A 48 -11.46 6.29 1.77
C PRO A 48 -11.26 5.39 0.55
N GLY A 49 -10.37 5.76 -0.37
CA GLY A 49 -10.25 5.05 -1.65
C GLY A 49 -11.54 5.13 -2.50
N PRO A 50 -11.65 4.30 -3.54
CA PRO A 50 -12.84 4.24 -4.39
C PRO A 50 -14.00 3.54 -3.69
N GLY A 51 -15.24 3.92 -4.03
CA GLY A 51 -16.45 3.25 -3.51
C GLY A 51 -16.76 3.51 -2.03
N ALA A 52 -16.05 4.43 -1.38
CA ALA A 52 -16.45 4.90 -0.06
C ALA A 52 -17.77 5.68 -0.15
N GLY A 53 -18.82 5.12 0.45
CA GLY A 53 -20.10 5.81 0.62
C GLY A 53 -20.01 7.01 1.58
N PRO A 54 -21.13 7.72 1.80
CA PRO A 54 -21.21 8.81 2.77
C PRO A 54 -20.62 8.34 4.11
N GLY A 55 -19.65 9.10 4.62
CA GLY A 55 -18.77 8.65 5.68
C GLY A 55 -19.52 8.12 6.90
N ALA A 56 -19.14 6.93 7.37
CA ALA A 56 -19.42 6.49 8.72
C ALA A 56 -18.57 7.35 9.69
N GLY A 57 -18.95 8.63 9.81
CA GLY A 57 -18.16 9.68 10.42
C GLY A 57 -18.74 10.14 11.75
N SER A 58 -17.98 9.86 12.81
CA SER A 58 -17.83 10.65 14.05
C SER A 58 -18.70 10.40 15.28
N ALA A 59 -19.82 9.67 15.21
CA ALA A 59 -20.74 9.60 16.38
C ALA A 59 -20.50 8.43 17.35
N VAL A 60 -19.70 7.40 17.00
CA VAL A 60 -19.55 6.22 17.87
C VAL A 60 -18.65 6.54 19.06
N ARG A 61 -19.26 6.87 20.19
CA ARG A 61 -18.55 7.18 21.44
C ARG A 61 -17.99 5.93 22.11
N ASP A 62 -18.74 4.83 22.06
CA ASP A 62 -18.42 3.58 22.75
C ASP A 62 -18.16 2.44 21.77
N ILE A 63 -16.89 2.05 21.63
CA ILE A 63 -16.49 0.87 20.85
C ILE A 63 -15.96 -0.16 21.85
N GLY A 64 -16.73 -1.23 22.05
CA GLY A 64 -16.38 -2.32 22.96
C GLY A 64 -15.12 -3.08 22.52
N VAL A 65 -14.40 -3.64 23.50
CA VAL A 65 -13.17 -4.43 23.31
C VAL A 65 -13.37 -5.53 22.26
N GLY A 66 -14.44 -6.33 22.39
CA GLY A 66 -14.73 -7.43 21.47
C GLY A 66 -14.93 -6.99 20.01
N ARG A 67 -15.49 -5.80 19.77
CA ARG A 67 -15.67 -5.25 18.42
C ARG A 67 -14.34 -4.82 17.81
N VAL A 68 -13.46 -4.19 18.59
CA VAL A 68 -12.12 -3.82 18.13
C VAL A 68 -11.29 -5.06 17.80
N LEU A 69 -11.31 -6.07 18.67
CA LEU A 69 -10.59 -7.34 18.45
C LEU A 69 -11.17 -8.09 17.24
N GLY A 70 -12.50 -8.20 17.14
CA GLY A 70 -13.17 -8.83 16.00
C GLY A 70 -12.87 -8.13 14.68
N HIS A 71 -12.89 -6.79 14.65
CA HIS A 71 -12.48 -6.02 13.46
C HIS A 71 -11.01 -6.28 13.11
N SER A 72 -10.13 -6.23 14.11
CA SER A 72 -8.69 -6.39 13.89
C SER A 72 -8.35 -7.80 13.38
N ALA A 73 -9.01 -8.83 13.91
CA ALA A 73 -8.89 -10.21 13.43
C ALA A 73 -9.42 -10.37 12.00
N LEU A 74 -10.64 -9.87 11.73
CA LEU A 74 -11.26 -9.94 10.41
C LEU A 74 -10.45 -9.20 9.33
N MET A 75 -9.85 -8.07 9.70
CA MET A 75 -9.09 -7.22 8.79
C MET A 75 -7.60 -7.60 8.72
N LEU A 76 -7.11 -8.55 9.50
CA LEU A 76 -5.69 -8.90 9.54
C LEU A 76 -5.16 -9.33 8.17
N VAL A 77 -5.81 -10.30 7.53
CA VAL A 77 -5.39 -10.81 6.22
C VAL A 77 -5.52 -9.73 5.13
N PRO A 78 -6.66 -9.03 4.97
CA PRO A 78 -6.74 -7.92 4.00
C PRO A 78 -5.70 -6.82 4.25
N ALA A 79 -5.41 -6.49 5.51
CA ALA A 79 -4.42 -5.48 5.86
C ALA A 79 -2.99 -5.93 5.57
N ALA A 80 -2.65 -7.19 5.83
CA ALA A 80 -1.34 -7.75 5.51
C ALA A 80 -1.10 -7.79 4.00
N LEU A 81 -2.09 -8.23 3.22
CA LEU A 81 -2.01 -8.23 1.75
C LEU A 81 -1.88 -6.80 1.20
N ALA A 82 -2.66 -5.85 1.71
CA ALA A 82 -2.59 -4.46 1.29
C ALA A 82 -1.23 -3.83 1.66
N PHE A 83 -0.69 -4.15 2.83
CA PHE A 83 0.64 -3.73 3.24
C PHE A 83 1.72 -4.29 2.31
N ALA A 84 1.68 -5.60 2.01
CA ALA A 84 2.63 -6.25 1.12
C ALA A 84 2.58 -5.66 -0.30
N LEU A 85 1.39 -5.40 -0.84
CA LEU A 85 1.22 -4.76 -2.14
C LEU A 85 1.74 -3.32 -2.15
N ALA A 86 1.47 -2.54 -1.10
CA ALA A 86 2.00 -1.18 -1.00
C ALA A 86 3.53 -1.16 -0.87
N ALA A 87 4.12 -2.08 -0.09
CA ALA A 87 5.57 -2.27 -0.02
C ALA A 87 6.14 -2.70 -1.39
N MET A 88 5.44 -3.58 -2.11
CA MET A 88 5.81 -3.99 -3.47
C MET A 88 5.82 -2.79 -4.43
N GLN A 89 4.87 -1.86 -4.34
CA GLN A 89 4.89 -0.63 -5.16
C GLN A 89 6.19 0.17 -4.96
N LEU A 90 6.65 0.30 -3.71
CA LEU A 90 7.90 0.99 -3.38
C LEU A 90 9.11 0.23 -3.93
N PHE A 91 9.11 -1.10 -3.77
CA PHE A 91 10.16 -1.96 -4.31
C PHE A 91 10.24 -1.87 -5.85
N LEU A 92 9.11 -1.84 -6.55
CA LEU A 92 9.05 -1.69 -8.01
C LEU A 92 9.52 -0.31 -8.46
N ALA A 93 9.20 0.75 -7.69
CA ALA A 93 9.70 2.09 -7.99
C ALA A 93 11.23 2.15 -7.89
N TRP A 94 11.80 1.56 -6.84
CA TRP A 94 13.25 1.45 -6.66
C TRP A 94 13.91 0.57 -7.74
N SER A 95 13.37 -0.63 -7.96
CA SER A 95 14.01 -1.65 -8.81
C SER A 95 13.78 -1.42 -10.30
N GLY A 96 12.71 -0.70 -10.68
CA GLY A 96 12.34 -0.43 -12.06
C GLY A 96 12.67 1.00 -12.50
N TYR A 97 11.98 1.99 -11.93
CA TYR A 97 12.13 3.38 -12.37
C TYR A 97 13.46 3.99 -11.96
N LEU A 98 13.91 3.72 -10.73
CA LEU A 98 15.19 4.16 -10.21
C LEU A 98 16.33 3.16 -10.51
N TYR A 99 16.11 2.22 -11.44
CA TYR A 99 17.12 1.25 -11.86
C TYR A 99 18.48 1.89 -12.18
N PRO A 100 18.58 3.06 -12.87
CA PRO A 100 19.87 3.70 -13.15
C PRO A 100 20.60 4.28 -11.94
N LEU A 101 19.90 4.48 -10.81
CA LEU A 101 20.46 5.04 -9.59
C LEU A 101 20.91 3.96 -8.59
N ARG A 102 20.75 2.68 -8.94
CA ARG A 102 21.15 1.59 -8.06
C ARG A 102 22.68 1.48 -7.99
N PRO A 103 23.25 1.09 -6.85
CA PRO A 103 24.70 0.97 -6.69
C PRO A 103 25.37 0.08 -7.75
N ASP A 104 24.69 -0.95 -8.24
CA ASP A 104 25.18 -1.90 -9.23
C ASP A 104 25.13 -1.39 -10.67
N THR A 105 24.43 -0.29 -10.96
CA THR A 105 24.21 0.22 -12.34
C THR A 105 24.61 1.67 -12.52
N ILE A 106 24.83 2.40 -11.42
CA ILE A 106 25.11 3.84 -11.42
C ILE A 106 26.34 4.22 -12.25
N ALA A 107 27.34 3.34 -12.33
CA ALA A 107 28.53 3.56 -13.14
C ALA A 107 28.21 3.72 -14.64
N ALA A 108 27.12 3.12 -15.13
CA ALA A 108 26.72 3.20 -16.53
C ALA A 108 25.98 4.50 -16.91
N LEU A 109 25.68 5.38 -15.93
CA LEU A 109 25.01 6.67 -16.19
C LEU A 109 25.82 7.60 -17.10
N GLY A 110 27.15 7.48 -17.10
CA GLY A 110 28.03 8.30 -17.94
C GLY A 110 27.95 7.95 -19.43
N HIS A 111 27.42 6.78 -19.79
CA HIS A 111 27.37 6.29 -21.16
C HIS A 111 26.12 5.41 -21.40
N PRO A 112 24.90 5.98 -21.29
CA PRO A 112 23.68 5.20 -21.16
C PRO A 112 23.30 4.41 -22.43
N PHE A 113 23.78 4.83 -23.59
CA PHE A 113 23.53 4.19 -24.88
C PHE A 113 24.71 3.33 -25.36
N THR A 114 25.80 3.27 -24.60
CA THR A 114 26.99 2.47 -24.93
C THR A 114 26.88 1.11 -24.27
N PRO A 115 27.16 0.01 -24.99
CA PRO A 115 27.22 -1.32 -24.39
C PRO A 115 28.29 -1.40 -23.28
N ASP A 116 27.86 -1.72 -22.05
CA ASP A 116 28.72 -1.97 -20.89
C ASP A 116 28.41 -3.37 -20.32
N ARG A 117 29.18 -4.35 -20.80
CA ARG A 117 29.01 -5.76 -20.39
C ARG A 117 29.61 -6.06 -19.01
N GLN A 118 30.40 -5.15 -18.45
CA GLN A 118 30.98 -5.33 -17.12
C GLN A 118 29.97 -4.97 -16.04
N VAL A 119 29.24 -3.86 -16.23
CA VAL A 119 28.21 -3.38 -15.30
C VAL A 119 26.85 -4.04 -15.53
N LEU A 120 26.50 -4.35 -16.79
CA LEU A 120 25.19 -4.93 -17.16
C LEU A 120 25.30 -6.35 -17.74
N PRO A 121 25.95 -7.31 -17.06
CA PRO A 121 26.09 -8.66 -17.58
C PRO A 121 24.72 -9.36 -17.62
N GLY A 122 24.26 -9.69 -18.82
CA GLY A 122 22.98 -10.40 -19.00
C GLY A 122 21.73 -9.58 -18.63
N ALA A 123 21.85 -8.25 -18.55
CA ALA A 123 20.71 -7.39 -18.26
C ALA A 123 19.59 -7.57 -19.30
N TRP A 124 18.35 -7.69 -18.82
CA TRP A 124 17.17 -7.69 -19.68
C TRP A 124 17.06 -6.33 -20.35
N GLY A 125 16.91 -6.29 -21.68
CA GLY A 125 16.98 -5.04 -22.45
C GLY A 125 18.36 -4.76 -23.07
N GLY A 126 19.33 -5.66 -22.87
CA GLY A 126 20.64 -5.63 -23.52
C GLY A 126 21.72 -4.93 -22.70
N PRO A 127 22.95 -4.83 -23.25
CA PRO A 127 24.11 -4.34 -22.51
C PRO A 127 24.15 -2.81 -22.35
N THR A 128 23.11 -2.08 -22.78
CA THR A 128 23.06 -0.62 -22.63
C THR A 128 22.19 -0.28 -21.43
N LEU A 129 22.54 0.75 -20.68
CA LEU A 129 21.73 1.19 -19.53
C LEU A 129 20.33 1.64 -19.95
N ALA A 130 20.22 2.35 -21.08
CA ALA A 130 18.93 2.82 -21.59
C ALA A 130 18.00 1.65 -21.95
N GLY A 131 18.52 0.62 -22.63
CA GLY A 131 17.76 -0.58 -22.94
C GLY A 131 17.37 -1.37 -21.69
N ALA A 132 18.32 -1.55 -20.76
CA ALA A 132 18.07 -2.24 -19.51
C ALA A 132 17.00 -1.54 -18.67
N TRP A 133 17.13 -0.22 -18.49
CA TRP A 133 16.15 0.60 -17.79
C TRP A 133 14.77 0.54 -18.43
N ALA A 134 14.67 0.66 -19.76
CA ALA A 134 13.38 0.63 -20.45
C ALA A 134 12.58 -0.65 -20.16
N VAL A 135 13.23 -1.82 -20.18
CA VAL A 135 12.59 -3.09 -19.86
C VAL A 135 12.15 -3.15 -18.39
N HIS A 136 13.04 -2.77 -17.46
CA HIS A 136 12.71 -2.80 -16.03
C HIS A 136 11.60 -1.80 -15.67
N ALA A 137 11.59 -0.62 -16.26
CA ALA A 137 10.55 0.38 -16.10
C ALA A 137 9.20 -0.10 -16.66
N ALA A 138 9.19 -0.78 -17.81
CA ALA A 138 7.98 -1.36 -18.39
C ALA A 138 7.40 -2.47 -17.52
N VAL A 139 8.24 -3.40 -17.03
CA VAL A 139 7.83 -4.45 -16.09
C VAL A 139 7.29 -3.83 -14.81
N ALA A 140 7.98 -2.85 -14.24
CA ALA A 140 7.53 -2.15 -13.04
C ALA A 140 6.16 -1.49 -13.27
N LEU A 141 5.95 -0.79 -14.38
CA LEU A 141 4.65 -0.17 -14.70
C LEU A 141 3.52 -1.21 -14.77
N GLY A 142 3.74 -2.33 -15.45
CA GLY A 142 2.76 -3.41 -15.53
C GLY A 142 2.42 -4.00 -14.15
N SER A 143 3.44 -4.34 -13.36
CA SER A 143 3.26 -4.87 -12.01
C SER A 143 2.61 -3.84 -11.07
N GLN A 144 2.94 -2.56 -11.21
CA GLN A 144 2.36 -1.51 -10.38
C GLN A 144 0.87 -1.30 -10.68
N ALA A 145 0.47 -1.39 -11.95
CA ALA A 145 -0.93 -1.33 -12.35
C ALA A 145 -1.73 -2.48 -11.70
N VAL A 146 -1.21 -3.71 -11.73
CA VAL A 146 -1.82 -4.86 -11.07
C VAL A 146 -1.93 -4.64 -9.55
N CYS A 147 -0.85 -4.20 -8.90
CA CYS A 147 -0.86 -3.91 -7.47
C CYS A 147 -1.88 -2.83 -7.10
N ALA A 148 -2.00 -1.77 -7.91
CA ALA A 148 -2.95 -0.69 -7.68
C ALA A 148 -4.41 -1.18 -7.75
N VAL A 149 -4.74 -2.02 -8.74
CA VAL A 149 -6.09 -2.60 -8.87
C VAL A 149 -6.43 -3.47 -7.65
N LEU A 150 -5.49 -4.33 -7.23
CA LEU A 150 -5.68 -5.18 -6.05
C LEU A 150 -5.81 -4.37 -4.75
N LEU A 151 -5.00 -3.31 -4.59
CA LEU A 151 -5.10 -2.38 -3.46
C LEU A 151 -6.45 -1.69 -3.39
N VAL A 152 -7.01 -1.28 -4.52
CA VAL A 152 -8.37 -0.72 -4.59
C VAL A 152 -9.39 -1.74 -4.09
N GLY A 153 -9.33 -2.99 -4.58
CA GLY A 153 -10.23 -4.05 -4.13
C GLY A 153 -10.15 -4.30 -2.62
N LEU A 154 -8.93 -4.39 -2.07
CA LEU A 154 -8.71 -4.54 -0.63
C LEU A 154 -9.20 -3.33 0.17
N CYS A 155 -9.04 -2.11 -0.35
CA CYS A 155 -9.55 -0.91 0.28
C CYS A 155 -11.09 -0.94 0.37
N VAL A 156 -11.78 -1.44 -0.65
CA VAL A 156 -13.25 -1.63 -0.62
C VAL A 156 -13.65 -2.63 0.47
N VAL A 157 -12.94 -3.76 0.60
CA VAL A 157 -13.16 -4.75 1.67
C VAL A 157 -12.94 -4.13 3.05
N GLN A 158 -11.85 -3.38 3.23
CA GLN A 158 -11.53 -2.70 4.48
C GLN A 158 -12.54 -1.61 4.83
N ASN A 159 -13.12 -0.93 3.83
CA ASN A 159 -14.21 0.02 4.04
C ASN A 159 -15.48 -0.67 4.54
N ALA A 160 -15.79 -1.87 4.05
CA ALA A 160 -16.90 -2.66 4.58
C ALA A 160 -16.66 -3.06 6.05
N GLY A 161 -15.44 -3.49 6.38
CA GLY A 161 -15.05 -3.77 7.77
C GLY A 161 -15.16 -2.54 8.67
N ALA A 162 -14.76 -1.35 8.18
CA ALA A 162 -14.89 -0.09 8.91
C ALA A 162 -16.36 0.28 9.17
N ARG A 163 -17.26 0.07 8.20
CA ARG A 163 -18.70 0.29 8.39
C ARG A 163 -19.28 -0.64 9.46
N TRP A 164 -18.84 -1.91 9.51
CA TRP A 164 -19.23 -2.84 10.56
C TRP A 164 -18.76 -2.37 11.95
N LEU A 165 -17.51 -1.91 12.05
CA LEU A 165 -16.96 -1.36 13.30
C LEU A 165 -17.69 -0.09 13.75
N ALA A 166 -18.24 0.68 12.82
CA ALA A 166 -18.94 1.94 13.10
C ALA A 166 -20.45 1.79 13.39
N LYS A 167 -21.02 0.57 13.37
CA LYS A 167 -22.42 0.37 13.80
C LYS A 167 -22.59 0.79 15.28
N PRO A 168 -23.75 1.29 15.72
CA PRO A 168 -24.00 1.50 17.15
C PRO A 168 -23.84 0.18 17.92
#